data_AF-A0A4R8II76-F1
#
_entry.id   AF-A0A4R8II76-F1
#
_cell.length_a   1.000
_cell.length_b   1.000
_cell.length_c   1.000
_cell.angle_alpha   90.00
_cell.angle_beta   90.00
_cell.angle_gamma   90.00
#
_symmetry.space_group_name_H-M   'P 1'
#
loop_
_entity.id
_entity.type
_entity.pdbx_description
1 polymer ?
#
loop_
_entity_poly.entity_id
_entity_poly.type
_entity_poly.pdbx_seq_one_letter_code
_entity_poly.pdbx_strand_id
1 'polypeptide(L)'
;MTKAKAVSLLKKISIIGIIIFFSSFLQFYWAMGHLSESMSSACLECWFLEDVFMISIISAIFLAIIFAILPSGMNRIFKIGIQFLLLISIWFFWDYSIFVERESSWSTFLFDEEIYYVLHYSALPILVLASVAIFLNQTKIIDSK
;
A
#
# COMPACT_ATOMS: atom_id res chain seq x y z
N MET A 1 -7.39 -27.35 -12.63
CA MET A 1 -6.94 -26.10 -13.27
C MET A 1 -5.88 -26.46 -14.31
N THR A 2 -6.05 -26.11 -15.59
CA THR A 2 -5.05 -26.45 -16.62
C THR A 2 -3.77 -25.63 -16.39
N LYS A 3 -2.59 -26.21 -16.66
CA LYS A 3 -1.29 -25.52 -16.46
C LYS A 3 -1.26 -24.12 -17.07
N ALA A 4 -1.87 -23.94 -18.25
CA ALA A 4 -2.00 -22.65 -18.92
C ALA A 4 -2.77 -21.59 -18.11
N LYS A 5 -3.84 -21.97 -17.40
CA LYS A 5 -4.61 -21.06 -16.53
C LYS A 5 -3.85 -20.67 -15.26
N ALA A 6 -3.00 -21.56 -14.74
CA ALA A 6 -2.16 -21.24 -13.59
C ALA A 6 -1.07 -20.22 -13.95
N VAL A 7 -0.43 -20.38 -15.10
CA VAL A 7 0.60 -19.45 -15.59
C VAL A 7 0.00 -18.07 -15.87
N SER A 8 -1.19 -17.97 -16.47
CA SER A 8 -1.83 -16.68 -16.72
C SER A 8 -2.24 -15.96 -15.43
N LEU A 9 -2.72 -16.71 -14.42
CA LEU A 9 -3.04 -16.14 -13.11
C LEU A 9 -1.79 -15.62 -12.41
N LEU A 10 -0.70 -16.40 -12.41
CA LEU A 10 0.56 -16.00 -11.79
C LEU A 10 1.09 -14.71 -12.43
N LYS A 11 1.11 -14.64 -13.77
CA LYS A 11 1.52 -13.44 -14.50
C LYS A 11 0.70 -12.21 -14.10
N LYS A 12 -0.62 -12.37 -13.95
CA LYS A 12 -1.52 -11.31 -13.51
C LYS A 12 -1.20 -10.84 -12.09
N ILE A 13 -1.01 -11.76 -11.16
CA ILE A 13 -0.63 -11.45 -9.77
C ILE A 13 0.71 -10.70 -9.75
N SER A 14 1.71 -11.16 -10.50
CA SER A 14 3.02 -10.51 -10.56
C SER A 14 2.94 -9.07 -11.07
N ILE A 15 2.18 -8.80 -12.14
CA ILE A 15 2.03 -7.44 -12.68
C ILE A 15 1.35 -6.52 -11.65
N ILE A 16 0.26 -6.98 -11.04
CA ILE A 16 -0.45 -6.21 -10.01
C ILE A 16 0.47 -5.93 -8.82
N GLY A 17 1.19 -6.95 -8.36
CA GLY A 17 2.15 -6.84 -7.25
C GLY A 17 3.25 -5.83 -7.53
N ILE A 18 3.83 -5.81 -8.73
CA ILE A 18 4.86 -4.83 -9.11
C ILE A 18 4.30 -3.40 -9.06
N ILE A 19 3.11 -3.16 -9.62
CA ILE A 19 2.48 -1.83 -9.61
C ILE A 19 2.24 -1.37 -8.17
N ILE A 20 1.67 -2.25 -7.33
CA ILE A 20 1.37 -1.93 -5.94
C ILE A 20 2.66 -1.71 -5.14
N PHE A 21 3.70 -2.51 -5.36
CA PHE A 21 4.99 -2.37 -4.69
C PHE A 21 5.59 -0.98 -4.90
N PHE A 22 5.77 -0.57 -6.17
CA PHE A 22 6.35 0.74 -6.48
C PHE A 22 5.48 1.90 -5.99
N SER A 23 4.16 1.76 -6.09
CA SER A 23 3.23 2.79 -5.63
C SER A 23 3.25 2.92 -4.11
N SER A 24 3.32 1.79 -3.38
CA SER A 24 3.39 1.75 -1.92
C SER A 24 4.72 2.33 -1.43
N PHE A 25 5.83 1.91 -2.03
CA PHE A 25 7.16 2.42 -1.69
C PHE A 25 7.24 3.94 -1.83
N LEU A 26 6.77 4.47 -2.97
CA LEU A 26 6.75 5.91 -3.20
C LEU A 26 5.78 6.62 -2.25
N GLN A 27 4.64 6.00 -1.92
CA GLN A 27 3.65 6.56 -1.01
C GLN A 27 4.19 6.69 0.41
N PHE A 28 4.75 5.62 0.98
CA PHE A 28 5.32 5.64 2.31
C PHE A 28 6.50 6.62 2.41
N TYR A 29 7.33 6.70 1.38
CA TYR A 29 8.44 7.64 1.35
C TYR A 29 7.95 9.10 1.25
N TRP A 30 6.87 9.36 0.49
CA TRP A 30 6.32 10.69 0.40
C TRP A 30 5.58 11.10 1.69
N ALA A 31 4.77 10.22 2.27
CA ALA A 31 4.01 10.50 3.48
C ALA A 31 4.91 10.61 4.72
N MET A 32 5.77 9.60 4.95
CA MET A 32 6.52 9.43 6.19
C MET A 32 8.03 9.64 6.04
N GLY A 33 8.51 10.05 4.85
CA GLY A 33 9.94 10.22 4.60
C GLY A 33 10.63 11.24 5.50
N HIS A 34 9.89 12.21 6.05
CA HIS A 34 10.46 13.17 7.00
C HIS A 34 10.84 12.52 8.35
N LEU A 35 10.35 11.31 8.65
CA LEU A 35 10.69 10.50 9.81
C LEU A 35 11.91 9.59 9.58
N SER A 36 12.62 9.76 8.45
CA SER A 36 13.76 8.90 8.13
C SER A 36 14.90 9.00 9.14
N GLU A 37 15.07 10.16 9.77
CA GLU A 37 16.13 10.41 10.76
C GLU A 37 15.73 10.04 12.20
N SER A 38 14.44 9.87 12.48
CA SER A 38 13.97 9.45 13.79
C SER A 38 14.26 7.97 14.06
N MET A 39 14.59 7.63 15.30
CA MET A 39 14.83 6.25 15.72
C MET A 39 13.52 5.46 15.78
N SER A 40 13.53 4.19 15.34
CA SER A 40 12.40 3.30 15.57
C SER A 40 12.40 2.82 17.02
N SER A 41 11.24 2.85 17.68
CA SER A 41 11.04 2.30 19.02
C SER A 41 11.14 0.77 19.06
N ALA A 42 10.88 0.10 17.93
CA ALA A 42 10.98 -1.35 17.81
C ALA A 42 12.43 -1.84 17.62
N CYS A 43 13.29 -1.01 17.01
CA CYS A 43 14.68 -1.35 16.71
C CYS A 43 15.52 -0.08 16.50
N LEU A 44 16.47 0.16 17.41
CA LEU A 44 17.30 1.38 17.40
C LEU A 44 18.24 1.49 16.18
N GLU A 45 18.62 0.37 15.58
CA GLU A 45 19.55 0.30 14.45
C GLU A 45 18.83 0.14 13.09
N CYS A 46 17.50 0.06 13.08
CA CYS A 46 16.74 -0.24 11.87
C CYS A 46 16.54 1.00 10.99
N TRP A 47 16.83 0.83 9.70
CA TRP A 47 16.83 1.90 8.72
C TRP A 47 15.41 2.12 8.19
N PHE A 48 14.97 3.37 8.08
CA PHE A 48 13.66 3.71 7.54
C PHE A 48 13.39 3.09 6.17
N LEU A 49 14.42 3.06 5.31
CA LEU A 49 14.31 2.49 3.98
C LEU A 49 14.04 0.98 4.02
N GLU A 50 14.63 0.26 4.98
CA GLU A 50 14.41 -1.18 5.15
C GLU A 50 12.97 -1.45 5.57
N ASP A 51 12.46 -0.70 6.55
CA ASP A 51 11.06 -0.80 7.01
C ASP A 51 10.09 -0.54 5.85
N VAL A 52 10.26 0.58 5.15
CA VAL A 52 9.41 0.96 4.00
C VAL A 52 9.47 -0.08 2.90
N PHE A 53 10.65 -0.63 2.60
CA PHE A 53 10.81 -1.67 1.60
C PHE A 53 10.05 -2.95 2.00
N MET A 54 10.21 -3.41 3.24
CA MET A 54 9.56 -4.62 3.75
C MET A 54 8.04 -4.46 3.80
N ILE A 55 7.55 -3.33 4.32
CA ILE A 55 6.12 -2.98 4.36
C ILE A 55 5.54 -2.94 2.94
N SER A 56 6.28 -2.38 1.97
CA SER A 56 5.86 -2.33 0.57
C SER A 56 5.74 -3.71 -0.05
N ILE A 57 6.69 -4.63 0.22
CA ILE A 57 6.63 -6.02 -0.25
C ILE A 57 5.41 -6.73 0.32
N ILE A 58 5.22 -6.65 1.65
CA ILE A 58 4.12 -7.33 2.35
C ILE A 58 2.79 -6.83 1.80
N SER A 59 2.63 -5.51 1.70
CA SER A 59 1.42 -4.88 1.15
C SER A 59 1.16 -5.30 -0.29
N ALA A 60 2.21 -5.32 -1.13
CA ALA A 60 2.09 -5.71 -2.53
C ALA A 60 1.66 -7.17 -2.71
N ILE A 61 2.25 -8.11 -1.97
CA ILE A 61 1.89 -9.53 -2.04
C ILE A 61 0.45 -9.72 -1.58
N PHE A 62 0.09 -9.16 -0.42
CA PHE A 62 -1.24 -9.30 0.17
C PHE A 62 -2.33 -8.74 -0.76
N LEU A 63 -2.16 -7.49 -1.21
CA LEU A 63 -3.12 -6.83 -2.07
C LEU A 63 -3.19 -7.45 -3.46
N ALA A 64 -2.08 -7.89 -4.05
CA ALA A 64 -2.09 -8.53 -5.36
C ALA A 64 -2.90 -9.83 -5.36
N ILE A 65 -2.77 -10.64 -4.30
CA ILE A 65 -3.57 -11.85 -4.12
C ILE A 65 -5.05 -11.47 -4.02
N ILE A 66 -5.41 -10.52 -3.15
CA ILE A 66 -6.80 -10.08 -2.97
C ILE A 66 -7.39 -9.54 -4.27
N PHE A 67 -6.66 -8.69 -4.99
CA PHE A 67 -7.14 -8.09 -6.24
C PHE A 67 -7.32 -9.13 -7.35
N ALA A 68 -6.49 -10.18 -7.36
CA ALA A 68 -6.59 -11.26 -8.33
C ALA A 68 -7.78 -12.18 -8.08
N ILE A 69 -8.14 -12.45 -6.81
CA ILE A 69 -9.28 -13.30 -6.45
C ILE A 69 -10.64 -12.60 -6.59
N LEU A 70 -10.68 -11.27 -6.69
CA LEU A 70 -11.93 -10.53 -6.88
C LEU A 70 -12.69 -11.02 -8.12
N PRO A 71 -13.99 -11.38 -8.01
CA PRO A 71 -14.74 -12.02 -9.08
C PRO A 71 -14.70 -11.25 -10.39
N SER A 72 -14.46 -11.95 -11.50
CA SER A 72 -14.45 -11.35 -12.84
C SER A 72 -15.83 -10.88 -13.30
N GLY A 73 -16.92 -11.43 -12.75
CA GLY A 73 -18.31 -11.05 -13.04
C GLY A 73 -18.83 -9.87 -12.20
N MET A 74 -18.03 -9.34 -11.28
CA MET A 74 -18.42 -8.20 -10.46
C MET A 74 -18.47 -6.91 -11.29
N ASN A 75 -19.42 -6.01 -10.98
CA ASN A 75 -19.50 -4.72 -11.64
C ASN A 75 -18.15 -3.97 -11.53
N ARG A 76 -17.65 -3.46 -12.66
CA ARG A 76 -16.35 -2.79 -12.77
C ARG A 76 -16.19 -1.64 -11.78
N ILE A 77 -17.24 -0.82 -11.59
CA ILE A 77 -17.20 0.33 -10.69
C ILE A 77 -17.05 -0.15 -9.24
N PHE A 78 -17.83 -1.16 -8.85
CA PHE A 78 -17.72 -1.76 -7.52
C PHE A 78 -16.34 -2.40 -7.29
N LYS A 79 -15.78 -3.07 -8.30
CA LYS A 79 -14.44 -3.65 -8.22
C LYS A 79 -13.37 -2.60 -7.99
N ILE A 80 -13.43 -1.51 -8.75
CA ILE A 80 -12.51 -0.38 -8.59
C ILE A 80 -12.68 0.22 -7.19
N GLY A 81 -13.91 0.46 -6.73
CA GLY A 81 -14.19 0.99 -5.41
C GLY A 81 -13.61 0.13 -4.28
N ILE A 82 -13.81 -1.19 -4.33
CA ILE A 82 -13.27 -2.12 -3.32
C ILE A 82 -11.73 -2.11 -3.34
N GLN A 83 -11.12 -2.17 -4.54
CA GLN A 83 -9.66 -2.14 -4.66
C GLN A 83 -9.08 -0.83 -4.11
N PHE A 84 -9.71 0.30 -4.43
CA PHE A 84 -9.29 1.62 -3.98
C PHE A 84 -9.42 1.77 -2.46
N LEU A 85 -10.56 1.35 -1.88
CA LEU A 85 -10.78 1.38 -0.43
C LEU A 85 -9.76 0.50 0.31
N LEU A 86 -9.50 -0.72 -0.18
CA LEU A 86 -8.51 -1.60 0.43
C LEU A 86 -7.10 -1.00 0.40
N LEU A 87 -6.73 -0.37 -0.73
CA LEU A 87 -5.42 0.26 -0.89
C LEU A 87 -5.26 1.43 0.10
N ILE A 88 -6.27 2.31 0.19
CA ILE A 88 -6.27 3.42 1.15
C ILE A 88 -6.16 2.92 2.58
N SER A 89 -6.99 1.95 2.97
CA SER A 89 -7.01 1.45 4.35
C SER A 89 -5.67 0.83 4.75
N ILE A 90 -5.04 0.06 3.87
CA ILE A 90 -3.75 -0.59 4.15
C ILE A 90 -2.62 0.43 4.22
N TRP A 91 -2.60 1.39 3.30
CA TRP A 91 -1.58 2.44 3.31
C TRP A 91 -1.69 3.33 4.55
N PHE A 92 -2.91 3.75 4.90
CA PHE A 92 -3.15 4.53 6.11
C PHE A 92 -2.74 3.77 7.38
N PHE A 93 -3.04 2.46 7.44
CA PHE A 93 -2.62 1.60 8.55
C PHE A 93 -1.09 1.56 8.71
N TRP A 94 -0.36 1.43 7.60
CA TRP A 94 1.09 1.40 7.63
C TRP A 94 1.71 2.75 7.95
N ASP A 95 1.19 3.83 7.38
CA ASP A 95 1.60 5.19 7.73
C ASP A 95 1.41 5.45 9.23
N TYR A 96 0.26 5.05 9.78
CA TYR A 96 0.00 5.12 11.22
C TYR A 96 1.02 4.31 12.02
N SER A 97 1.31 3.09 11.59
CA SER A 97 2.29 2.22 12.28
C SER A 97 3.69 2.82 12.25
N ILE A 98 4.13 3.37 11.11
CA ILE A 98 5.43 4.04 10.97
C ILE A 98 5.51 5.26 11.89
N PHE A 99 4.46 6.10 11.90
CA PHE A 99 4.40 7.26 12.78
C PHE A 99 4.44 6.86 14.25
N VAL A 100 3.69 5.82 14.64
CA VAL A 100 3.67 5.33 16.01
C VAL A 100 5.05 4.85 16.44
N GLU A 101 5.72 4.06 15.62
CA GLU A 101 7.04 3.51 15.94
C GLU A 101 8.14 4.57 15.98
N ARG A 102 8.08 5.56 15.09
CA ARG A 102 9.19 6.53 14.90
C ARG A 102 9.03 7.83 15.65
N GLU A 103 7.80 8.22 15.98
CA GLU A 103 7.53 9.50 16.63
C GLU A 103 6.63 9.35 17.85
N SER A 104 5.47 8.71 17.72
CA SER A 104 4.50 8.68 18.83
C SER A 104 5.03 7.96 20.06
N SER A 105 5.69 6.80 19.88
CA SER A 105 6.26 6.00 20.98
C SER A 105 7.36 6.72 21.77
N TRP A 106 7.94 7.78 21.21
CA TRP A 106 8.99 8.59 21.84
C TRP A 106 8.44 9.87 22.49
N SER A 107 7.13 10.08 22.41
CA SER A 107 6.45 11.30 22.86
C SER A 107 5.13 10.93 23.58
N THR A 108 4.32 11.94 23.87
CA THR A 108 3.03 11.79 24.56
C THR A 108 1.90 12.28 23.67
N PHE A 109 1.68 11.63 22.53
CA PHE A 109 0.53 11.93 21.67
C PHE A 109 -0.74 11.26 22.21
N LEU A 110 -1.86 11.95 22.08
CA LEU A 110 -3.19 11.37 22.24
C LEU A 110 -3.65 10.75 20.92
N PHE A 111 -4.54 9.75 20.99
CA PHE A 111 -5.00 9.02 19.80
C PHE A 111 -5.57 9.93 18.69
N ASP A 112 -6.32 10.97 19.06
CA ASP A 112 -6.85 11.95 18.11
C ASP A 112 -5.76 12.79 17.45
N GLU A 113 -4.71 13.14 18.19
CA GLU A 113 -3.54 13.83 17.66
C GLU A 113 -2.76 12.93 16.68
N GLU A 114 -2.59 11.64 16.99
CA GLU A 114 -1.94 10.69 16.09
C GLU A 114 -2.69 10.58 14.76
N ILE A 115 -4.01 10.40 14.83
CA ILE A 115 -4.86 10.29 13.63
C ILE A 115 -4.82 11.58 12.82
N TYR A 116 -4.88 12.75 13.47
CA TYR A 116 -4.79 14.04 12.79
C TYR A 116 -3.43 14.21 12.08
N TYR A 117 -2.34 13.85 12.75
CA TYR A 117 -0.99 13.92 12.21
C TYR A 117 -0.85 13.04 10.96
N VAL A 118 -1.21 11.77 11.07
CA VAL A 118 -1.12 10.82 9.96
C VAL A 118 -2.00 11.27 8.80
N LEU A 119 -3.23 11.74 9.06
CA LEU A 119 -4.08 12.27 8.00
C LEU A 119 -3.46 13.49 7.31
N HIS A 120 -2.82 14.40 8.05
CA HIS A 120 -2.20 15.59 7.50
C HIS A 120 -1.11 15.27 6.49
N TYR A 121 -0.23 14.32 6.82
CA TYR A 121 0.89 13.93 5.96
C TYR A 121 0.53 12.89 4.89
N SER A 122 -0.42 12.00 5.17
CA SER A 122 -0.72 10.87 4.29
C SER A 122 -1.87 11.08 3.32
N ALA A 123 -2.83 11.96 3.60
CA ALA A 123 -4.05 12.05 2.79
C ALA A 123 -3.77 12.33 1.31
N LEU A 124 -2.90 13.31 1.02
CA LEU A 124 -2.55 13.64 -0.37
C LEU A 124 -1.72 12.53 -1.05
N PRO A 125 -0.59 12.06 -0.48
CA PRO A 125 0.16 10.94 -1.06
C PRO A 125 -0.68 9.71 -1.34
N ILE A 126 -1.52 9.30 -0.37
CA ILE A 126 -2.42 8.15 -0.52
C ILE A 126 -3.38 8.36 -1.67
N LEU A 127 -4.11 9.48 -1.71
CA LEU A 127 -5.13 9.71 -2.74
C LEU A 127 -4.52 9.76 -4.16
N VAL A 128 -3.38 10.43 -4.31
CA VAL A 128 -2.70 10.55 -5.60
C VAL A 128 -2.18 9.18 -6.06
N LEU A 129 -1.41 8.49 -5.23
CA LEU A 129 -0.77 7.24 -5.64
C LEU A 129 -1.76 6.08 -5.72
N ALA A 130 -2.82 6.08 -4.92
CA ALA A 130 -3.88 5.06 -5.02
C ALA A 130 -4.62 5.22 -6.34
N SER A 131 -4.91 6.46 -6.74
CA SER A 131 -5.57 6.75 -8.03
C SER A 131 -4.71 6.28 -9.21
N VAL A 132 -3.41 6.59 -9.18
CA VAL A 132 -2.45 6.16 -10.20
C VAL A 132 -2.32 4.64 -10.24
N ALA A 133 -2.13 3.98 -9.09
CA ALA A 133 -1.98 2.53 -9.00
C ALA A 133 -3.22 1.79 -9.53
N ILE A 134 -4.41 2.25 -9.16
CA ILE A 134 -5.67 1.68 -9.65
C ILE A 134 -5.81 1.91 -11.16
N PHE A 135 -5.53 3.12 -11.66
CA PHE A 135 -5.58 3.41 -13.09
C PHE A 135 -4.66 2.47 -13.90
N LEU A 136 -3.39 2.31 -13.47
CA LEU A 136 -2.43 1.41 -14.10
C LEU A 136 -2.88 -0.06 -14.05
N ASN A 137 -3.46 -0.49 -12.93
CA ASN A 137 -4.01 -1.83 -12.81
C ASN A 137 -5.19 -2.05 -13.75
N GLN A 138 -6.08 -1.07 -13.93
CA GLN A 138 -7.22 -1.20 -14.83
C GLN A 138 -6.81 -1.24 -16.30
N THR A 139 -5.85 -0.42 -16.74
CA THR A 139 -5.40 -0.42 -18.15
C THR A 139 -4.78 -1.76 -18.53
N LYS A 140 -3.91 -2.32 -17.68
CA LYS A 140 -3.29 -3.63 -17.95
C LYS A 140 -4.25 -4.81 -17.87
N ILE A 141 -5.30 -4.73 -17.06
CA ILE A 141 -6.35 -5.78 -17.00
C ILE A 141 -7.19 -5.79 -18.30
N ILE A 142 -7.40 -4.63 -18.94
CA ILE A 142 -8.16 -4.52 -20.20
C ILE A 142 -7.38 -5.15 -21.36
N ASP A 143 -6.06 -4.96 -21.42
CA ASP A 143 -5.21 -5.49 -22.48
C ASP A 143 -4.99 -7.03 -22.40
N SER A 144 -5.37 -7.66 -21.30
CA SER A 144 -5.18 -9.10 -21.05
C SER A 144 -6.43 -9.95 -21.31
N LYS A 145 -7.51 -9.36 -21.81
CA LYS A 145 -8.73 -10.06 -22.26
C LYS A 145 -8.61 -10.45 -23.72
#